data_AF-A0A1Z1MH53-F1
#
_entry.id   AF-A0A1Z1MH53-F1
#
_cell.length_a   1.000
_cell.length_b   1.000
_cell.length_c   1.000
_cell.angle_alpha   90.00
_cell.angle_beta   90.00
_cell.angle_gamma   90.00
#
_symmetry.space_group_name_H-M   'P 1'
#
loop_
_entity.id
_entity.type
_entity.pdbx_description
1 polymer ?
#
loop_
_entity_poly.entity_id
_entity_poly.type
_entity_poly.pdbx_seq_one_letter_code
_entity_poly.pdbx_strand_id
1 'polypeptide(L)'
;MTKEFLLHKIDLLSISLEILTSWHENKNISQKFYILHSKIRNQEYNKKQKFVFLIKYVYHIIFTINRYEVNKLANKIIKGEQKFLEQYTSKFLYTYYKNKKYYINNKFISYKIKDKKIVAKKTDAILQLYIISKINKTQGVYRLIKYLR
;
A
#
# COMPACT_ATOMS: atom_id res chain seq x y z
N MET A 1 2.98 -18.46 -3.60
CA MET A 1 3.34 -17.11 -3.12
C MET A 1 4.37 -17.21 -2.00
N THR A 2 5.53 -16.55 -2.14
CA THR A 2 6.54 -16.45 -1.07
C THR A 2 6.12 -15.40 -0.04
N LYS A 3 6.64 -15.50 1.20
CA LYS A 3 6.41 -14.51 2.28
C LYS A 3 6.75 -13.10 1.80
N GLU A 4 7.93 -12.99 1.19
CA GLU A 4 8.50 -11.74 0.71
C GLU A 4 7.65 -11.05 -0.34
N PHE A 5 7.06 -11.81 -1.26
CA PHE A 5 6.19 -11.25 -2.29
C PHE A 5 4.87 -10.70 -1.70
N LEU A 6 4.28 -11.42 -0.74
CA LEU A 6 3.11 -10.92 -0.02
C LEU A 6 3.45 -9.65 0.77
N LEU A 7 4.54 -9.68 1.55
CA LEU A 7 5.00 -8.51 2.30
C LEU A 7 5.28 -7.32 1.39
N HIS A 8 5.86 -7.55 0.21
CA HIS A 8 6.08 -6.49 -0.76
C HIS A 8 4.77 -5.84 -1.24
N LYS A 9 3.74 -6.64 -1.52
CA LYS A 9 2.42 -6.11 -1.91
C LYS A 9 1.74 -5.33 -0.78
N ILE A 10 1.87 -5.83 0.44
CA ILE A 10 1.43 -5.18 1.67
C ILE A 10 2.15 -3.83 1.85
N ASP A 11 3.47 -3.78 1.60
CA ASP A 11 4.27 -2.54 1.66
C ASP A 11 3.74 -1.49 0.67
N LEU A 12 3.51 -1.87 -0.59
CA LEU A 12 3.02 -0.95 -1.62
C LEU A 12 1.63 -0.40 -1.27
N LEU A 13 0.74 -1.25 -0.77
CA LEU A 13 -0.59 -0.82 -0.33
C LEU A 13 -0.49 0.11 0.90
N SER A 14 0.41 -0.20 1.84
CA SER A 14 0.64 0.60 3.05
C SER A 14 1.18 2.00 2.71
N ILE A 15 2.11 2.10 1.74
CA ILE A 15 2.60 3.40 1.23
C ILE A 15 1.45 4.23 0.66
N SER A 16 0.55 3.60 -0.11
CA SER A 16 -0.58 4.30 -0.72
C SER A 16 -1.54 4.83 0.34
N LEU A 17 -1.83 4.01 1.35
CA LEU A 17 -2.65 4.40 2.49
C LEU A 17 -2.03 5.55 3.28
N GLU A 18 -0.73 5.47 3.58
CA GLU A 18 0.02 6.53 4.27
C GLU A 18 -0.09 7.87 3.53
N ILE A 19 0.05 7.86 2.21
CA ILE A 19 -0.05 9.08 1.39
C ILE A 19 -1.47 9.64 1.43
N LEU A 20 -2.48 8.80 1.24
CA LEU A 20 -3.87 9.25 1.27
C LEU A 20 -4.27 9.78 2.66
N THR A 21 -3.77 9.18 3.73
CA THR A 21 -4.08 9.61 5.10
C THR A 21 -3.27 10.83 5.52
N SER A 22 -2.08 11.04 4.94
CA SER A 22 -1.29 12.26 5.16
C SER A 22 -2.00 13.52 4.66
N TRP A 23 -2.83 13.40 3.61
CA TRP A 23 -3.62 14.52 3.09
C TRP A 23 -4.83 14.84 3.99
N HIS A 24 -5.14 13.96 4.94
CA HIS A 24 -6.27 14.09 5.86
C HIS A 24 -5.83 14.54 7.27
N GLU A 25 -4.55 14.90 7.45
CA GLU A 25 -3.91 15.33 8.71
C GLU A 25 -4.05 14.36 9.90
N ASN A 26 -4.57 13.15 9.67
CA ASN A 26 -4.90 12.22 10.74
C ASN A 26 -3.75 11.24 11.00
N LYS A 27 -2.76 11.71 11.77
CA LYS A 27 -1.55 10.95 12.16
C LYS A 27 -1.86 9.58 12.81
N ASN A 28 -3.03 9.43 13.43
CA ASN A 28 -3.46 8.19 14.08
C ASN A 28 -3.69 7.05 13.07
N ILE A 29 -4.00 7.36 11.81
CA ILE A 29 -4.22 6.33 10.78
C ILE A 29 -2.90 5.69 10.37
N SER A 30 -1.89 6.52 10.11
CA SER A 30 -0.55 6.06 9.74
C SER A 30 0.07 5.19 10.84
N GLN A 31 -0.10 5.55 12.11
CA GLN A 31 0.34 4.73 13.24
C GLN A 31 -0.37 3.37 13.30
N LYS A 32 -1.69 3.31 13.08
CA LYS A 32 -2.44 2.04 13.07
C LYS A 32 -1.95 1.11 11.96
N PHE A 33 -1.68 1.63 10.76
CA PHE A 33 -1.11 0.84 9.67
C PHE A 33 0.31 0.37 9.96
N TYR A 34 1.15 1.24 10.54
CA TYR A 34 2.50 0.87 10.95
C TYR A 34 2.50 -0.26 11.99
N ILE A 35 1.64 -0.19 13.01
CA ILE A 35 1.50 -1.26 14.02
C ILE A 35 1.05 -2.56 13.38
N LEU A 36 0.04 -2.50 12.51
CA LEU A 36 -0.46 -3.66 11.79
C LEU A 36 0.66 -4.30 10.95
N HIS A 37 1.44 -3.47 10.23
CA HIS A 37 2.58 -3.90 9.43
C HIS A 37 3.72 -4.52 10.25
N SER A 38 4.08 -3.91 11.36
CA SER A 38 5.12 -4.42 12.28
C SER A 38 4.73 -5.79 12.84
N LYS A 39 3.47 -5.94 13.27
CA LYS A 39 2.91 -7.24 13.70
C LYS A 39 3.03 -8.29 12.61
N ILE A 40 2.85 -7.89 11.34
CA ILE A 40 2.94 -8.82 10.22
C ILE A 40 4.38 -9.28 9.95
N ARG A 41 5.32 -8.35 10.05
CA ARG A 41 6.72 -8.59 9.72
C ARG A 41 7.40 -9.49 10.75
N ASN A 42 7.10 -9.28 12.04
CA ASN A 42 7.80 -9.90 13.16
C ASN A 42 7.27 -11.29 13.55
N GLN A 43 6.23 -11.80 12.89
CA GLN A 43 5.68 -13.12 13.20
C GLN A 43 6.40 -14.26 12.45
N GLU A 44 6.61 -15.36 13.17
CA GLU A 44 7.06 -16.64 12.62
C GLU A 44 6.06 -17.19 11.60
N TYR A 45 6.56 -17.70 10.47
CA TYR A 45 5.74 -17.86 9.28
C TYR A 45 5.28 -19.32 9.09
N ASN A 46 4.15 -19.70 9.67
CA ASN A 46 3.55 -21.03 9.46
C ASN A 46 2.49 -21.00 8.33
N LYS A 47 2.49 -22.00 7.42
CA LYS A 47 1.54 -22.14 6.29
C LYS A 47 0.06 -22.11 6.71
N LYS A 48 -0.34 -22.73 7.81
CA LYS A 48 -1.74 -22.72 8.28
C LYS A 48 -2.17 -21.34 8.81
N GLN A 49 -1.24 -20.57 9.38
CA GLN A 49 -1.48 -19.23 9.88
C GLN A 49 -1.62 -18.19 8.75
N LYS A 50 -1.10 -18.46 7.54
CA LYS A 50 -1.14 -17.54 6.38
C LYS A 50 -2.54 -17.05 6.03
N PHE A 51 -3.53 -17.95 6.00
CA PHE A 51 -4.87 -17.62 5.52
C PHE A 51 -5.65 -16.76 6.52
N VAL A 52 -5.69 -17.20 7.79
CA VAL A 52 -6.34 -16.45 8.89
C VAL A 52 -5.76 -15.05 9.02
N PHE A 53 -4.45 -14.96 8.86
CA PHE A 53 -3.73 -13.70 8.98
C PHE A 53 -3.98 -12.77 7.80
N LEU A 54 -3.95 -13.27 6.56
CA LEU A 54 -4.30 -12.50 5.37
C LEU A 54 -5.72 -11.94 5.50
N ILE A 55 -6.66 -12.74 6.00
CA ILE A 55 -8.03 -12.31 6.29
C ILE A 55 -8.04 -11.18 7.32
N LYS A 56 -7.35 -11.34 8.46
CA LYS A 56 -7.26 -10.28 9.48
C LYS A 56 -6.67 -8.99 8.92
N TYR A 57 -5.63 -9.09 8.09
CA TYR A 57 -5.01 -7.94 7.47
C TYR A 57 -5.95 -7.23 6.48
N VAL A 58 -6.58 -7.99 5.59
CA VAL A 58 -7.59 -7.49 4.65
C VAL A 58 -8.74 -6.82 5.41
N TYR A 59 -9.23 -7.46 6.48
CA TYR A 59 -10.27 -6.90 7.33
C TYR A 59 -9.86 -5.54 7.93
N HIS A 60 -8.65 -5.44 8.50
CA HIS A 60 -8.17 -4.18 9.06
C HIS A 60 -7.97 -3.08 8.01
N ILE A 61 -7.52 -3.44 6.80
CA ILE A 61 -7.44 -2.49 5.68
C ILE A 61 -8.82 -1.97 5.32
N ILE A 62 -9.79 -2.86 5.10
CA ILE A 62 -11.15 -2.49 4.72
C ILE A 62 -11.77 -1.62 5.82
N PHE A 63 -11.66 -2.04 7.08
CA PHE A 63 -12.15 -1.29 8.22
C PHE A 63 -11.56 0.12 8.26
N THR A 64 -10.25 0.25 8.06
CA THR A 64 -9.57 1.55 8.11
C THR A 64 -9.94 2.43 6.92
N ILE A 65 -9.97 1.87 5.71
CA ILE A 65 -10.39 2.63 4.52
C ILE A 65 -11.83 3.15 4.68
N ASN A 66 -12.75 2.31 5.18
CA ASN A 66 -14.13 2.71 5.39
C ASN A 66 -14.27 3.74 6.51
N ARG A 67 -13.64 3.50 7.66
CA ARG A 67 -13.75 4.38 8.85
C ARG A 67 -13.26 5.80 8.57
N TYR A 68 -12.24 5.94 7.73
CA TYR A 68 -11.63 7.23 7.42
C TYR A 68 -11.93 7.72 6.01
N GLU A 69 -12.91 7.10 5.34
CA GLU A 69 -13.36 7.44 3.99
C GLU A 69 -12.23 7.58 2.96
N VAL A 70 -11.15 6.81 3.13
CA VAL A 70 -9.94 6.88 2.28
C VAL A 70 -10.26 6.52 0.83
N ASN A 71 -11.30 5.70 0.63
CA ASN A 71 -11.87 5.40 -0.67
C ASN A 71 -12.41 6.64 -1.39
N LYS A 72 -13.02 7.60 -0.67
CA LYS A 72 -13.51 8.85 -1.26
C LYS A 72 -12.34 9.72 -1.73
N LEU A 73 -11.26 9.79 -0.96
CA LEU A 73 -10.03 10.50 -1.35
C LEU A 73 -9.41 9.87 -2.60
N ALA A 74 -9.27 8.55 -2.62
CA ALA A 74 -8.77 7.84 -3.80
C ALA A 74 -9.64 8.10 -5.03
N ASN A 75 -10.97 8.11 -4.88
CA ASN A 75 -11.89 8.48 -5.97
C ASN A 75 -11.74 9.94 -6.40
N LYS A 76 -11.50 10.88 -5.48
CA LYS A 76 -11.23 12.29 -5.82
C LYS A 76 -9.95 12.43 -6.64
N ILE A 77 -8.88 11.71 -6.29
CA ILE A 77 -7.62 11.74 -7.05
C ILE A 77 -7.80 11.13 -8.45
N ILE A 78 -8.54 10.03 -8.57
CA ILE A 78 -8.79 9.37 -9.86
C ILE A 78 -9.68 10.23 -10.78
N LYS A 79 -10.70 10.90 -10.22
CA LYS A 79 -11.65 11.71 -10.98
C LYS A 79 -11.22 13.17 -11.16
N GLY A 80 -10.27 13.63 -10.35
CA GLY A 80 -9.79 15.00 -10.35
C GLY A 80 -8.85 15.28 -11.51
N GLU A 81 -8.32 16.50 -11.52
CA GLU A 81 -7.32 16.92 -12.50
C GLU A 81 -6.08 16.02 -12.48
N GLN A 82 -5.44 15.89 -13.64
CA GLN A 82 -4.21 15.12 -13.84
C GLN A 82 -3.13 15.48 -12.81
N LYS A 83 -3.07 16.75 -12.38
CA LYS A 83 -2.15 17.25 -11.36
C LYS A 83 -2.26 16.50 -10.02
N PHE A 84 -3.46 16.09 -9.59
CA PHE A 84 -3.62 15.33 -8.34
C PHE A 84 -3.04 13.93 -8.45
N LEU A 85 -3.22 13.27 -9.61
CA LEU A 85 -2.64 11.97 -9.88
C LEU A 85 -1.12 12.05 -9.91
N GLU A 86 -0.55 13.06 -10.57
CA GLU A 86 0.89 13.30 -10.63
C GLU A 86 1.50 13.56 -9.25
N GLN A 87 0.84 14.38 -8.42
CA GLN A 87 1.27 14.64 -7.04
C GLN A 87 1.24 13.36 -6.19
N TYR A 88 0.16 12.59 -6.28
CA TYR A 88 0.04 11.30 -5.60
C TYR A 88 1.16 10.34 -6.04
N THR A 89 1.34 10.15 -7.35
CA THR A 89 2.36 9.25 -7.89
C THR A 89 3.77 9.69 -7.50
N SER A 90 4.04 11.00 -7.50
CA SER A 90 5.33 11.55 -7.09
C SER A 90 5.61 11.29 -5.60
N LYS A 91 4.63 11.53 -4.72
CA LYS A 91 4.73 11.19 -3.30
C LYS A 91 4.91 9.68 -3.09
N PHE A 92 4.20 8.85 -3.86
CA PHE A 92 4.34 7.39 -3.81
C PHE A 92 5.76 6.93 -4.14
N LEU A 93 6.31 7.42 -5.24
CA LEU A 93 7.67 7.09 -5.64
C LEU A 93 8.68 7.57 -4.58
N TYR A 94 8.52 8.79 -4.07
CA TYR A 94 9.38 9.32 -3.02
C TYR A 94 9.36 8.43 -1.77
N THR A 95 8.17 8.11 -1.23
CA THR A 95 8.04 7.25 -0.04
C THR A 95 8.57 5.85 -0.30
N TYR A 96 8.29 5.27 -1.47
CA TYR A 96 8.83 3.97 -1.87
C TYR A 96 10.36 3.97 -1.88
N TYR A 97 11.01 4.95 -2.52
CA TYR A 97 12.46 5.03 -2.59
C TYR A 97 13.10 5.41 -1.25
N LYS A 98 12.45 6.25 -0.44
CA LYS A 98 12.88 6.58 0.93
C LYS A 98 12.89 5.33 1.81
N ASN A 99 11.78 4.58 1.81
CA ASN A 99 11.68 3.32 2.55
C ASN A 99 12.69 2.30 2.00
N LYS A 100 12.89 2.25 0.68
CA LYS A 100 13.91 1.40 0.04
C LYS A 100 15.34 1.77 0.43
N LYS A 101 15.69 3.06 0.55
CA LYS A 101 16.98 3.50 1.10
C LYS A 101 17.15 3.03 2.55
N TYR A 102 16.07 3.05 3.33
CA TYR A 102 16.04 2.49 4.68
C TYR A 102 16.30 0.96 4.69
N TYR A 103 15.80 0.22 3.69
CA TYR A 103 16.11 -1.20 3.49
C TYR A 103 17.55 -1.45 2.97
N ILE A 104 18.10 -0.54 2.16
CA ILE A 104 19.46 -0.61 1.62
C ILE A 104 20.52 -0.36 2.70
N ASN A 105 20.27 0.52 3.67
CA ASN A 105 21.19 0.75 4.80
C ASN A 105 21.36 -0.49 5.70
N ASN A 106 20.49 -1.51 5.58
CA ASN A 106 20.59 -2.77 6.33
C ASN A 106 21.13 -3.97 5.53
N LYS A 107 21.50 -3.80 4.25
CA LYS A 107 22.46 -4.63 3.48
C LYS A 107 22.59 -4.08 2.05
N PHE A 108 23.82 -3.75 1.68
CA PHE A 108 24.30 -3.25 0.39
C PHE A 108 23.57 -3.82 -0.83
N ILE A 109 22.84 -2.98 -1.59
CA ILE A 109 22.86 -3.00 -3.07
C ILE A 109 22.59 -1.59 -3.61
N SER A 110 23.60 -1.01 -4.26
CA SER A 110 23.51 0.24 -5.01
C SER A 110 22.60 0.07 -6.23
N TYR A 111 21.73 1.05 -6.52
CA TYR A 111 21.01 1.05 -7.80
C TYR A 111 20.85 2.45 -8.36
N LYS A 112 21.52 2.69 -9.50
CA LYS A 112 21.06 3.58 -10.56
C LYS A 112 19.66 3.13 -10.98
N ILE A 113 18.65 3.96 -10.71
CA ILE A 113 17.26 3.69 -11.08
C ILE A 113 17.17 3.84 -12.62
N LYS A 114 17.00 2.73 -13.35
CA LYS A 114 16.71 2.76 -14.80
C LYS A 114 15.25 3.16 -15.03
N ASP A 115 14.96 3.96 -16.06
CA ASP A 115 13.62 4.51 -16.36
C ASP A 115 12.49 3.48 -16.41
N LYS A 116 12.77 2.26 -16.91
CA LYS A 116 11.80 1.15 -16.91
C LYS A 116 11.29 0.76 -15.51
N LYS A 117 12.13 0.89 -14.46
CA LYS A 117 11.72 0.63 -13.07
C LYS A 117 10.81 1.73 -12.54
N ILE A 118 10.97 2.97 -13.00
CA ILE A 118 10.10 4.10 -12.62
C ILE A 118 8.71 3.91 -13.21
N VAL A 119 8.62 3.55 -14.50
CA VAL A 119 7.33 3.29 -15.18
C VAL A 119 6.55 2.18 -14.47
N ALA A 120 7.18 1.03 -14.18
CA ALA A 120 6.54 -0.05 -13.45
C ALA A 120 6.01 0.39 -12.07
N LYS A 121 6.76 1.24 -11.36
CA LYS A 121 6.36 1.74 -10.04
C LYS A 121 5.26 2.80 -10.10
N LYS A 122 5.17 3.58 -11.18
CA LYS A 122 4.00 4.44 -11.45
C LYS A 122 2.75 3.58 -11.64
N THR A 123 2.85 2.49 -12.39
CA THR A 123 1.74 1.55 -12.59
C THR A 123 1.31 0.91 -11.27
N ASP A 124 2.26 0.50 -10.41
CA ASP A 124 1.97 -0.01 -9.06
C ASP A 124 1.18 1.03 -8.24
N ALA A 125 1.61 2.30 -8.26
CA ALA A 125 0.96 3.38 -7.52
C ALA A 125 -0.50 3.57 -7.95
N ILE A 126 -0.75 3.58 -9.26
CA ILE A 126 -2.09 3.72 -9.86
C ILE A 126 -2.96 2.51 -9.50
N LEU A 127 -2.40 1.30 -9.56
CA LEU A 127 -3.12 0.08 -9.20
C LEU A 127 -3.58 0.11 -7.73
N GLN A 128 -2.71 0.52 -6.80
CA GLN A 128 -3.09 0.65 -5.39
C GLN A 128 -4.21 1.65 -5.20
N LEU A 129 -4.07 2.83 -5.83
CA LEU A 129 -5.07 3.89 -5.76
C LEU A 129 -6.44 3.38 -6.25
N TYR A 130 -6.44 2.63 -7.34
CA TYR A 130 -7.64 2.03 -7.91
C TYR A 130 -8.27 0.98 -6.99
N ILE A 131 -7.48 0.08 -6.40
CA ILE A 131 -7.97 -0.92 -5.42
C ILE A 131 -8.65 -0.22 -4.24
N ILE A 132 -8.00 0.80 -3.66
CA ILE A 132 -8.52 1.56 -2.52
C ILE A 132 -9.83 2.28 -2.91
N SER A 133 -9.88 2.90 -4.09
CA SER A 133 -11.06 3.63 -4.56
C SER A 133 -12.31 2.75 -4.70
N LYS A 134 -12.14 1.45 -4.92
CA LYS A 134 -13.23 0.49 -5.15
C LYS A 134 -13.53 -0.39 -3.95
N ILE A 135 -12.81 -0.26 -2.83
CA ILE A 135 -12.84 -1.25 -1.74
C ILE A 135 -14.24 -1.47 -1.13
N ASN A 136 -15.10 -0.44 -1.13
CA ASN A 136 -16.47 -0.52 -0.60
C ASN A 136 -17.42 -1.32 -1.50
N LYS A 137 -16.98 -1.72 -2.70
CA LYS A 137 -17.72 -2.61 -3.58
C LYS A 137 -17.25 -4.04 -3.35
N THR A 138 -18.14 -5.02 -3.44
CA THR A 138 -17.80 -6.46 -3.38
C THR A 138 -16.66 -6.82 -4.36
N GLN A 139 -16.70 -6.25 -5.57
CA GLN A 139 -15.63 -6.38 -6.57
C GLN A 139 -14.29 -5.77 -6.13
N GLY A 140 -14.29 -4.75 -5.28
CA GLY A 140 -13.08 -4.14 -4.73
C GLY A 140 -12.39 -5.01 -3.70
N VAL A 141 -13.15 -5.63 -2.79
CA VAL A 141 -12.62 -6.62 -1.84
C VAL A 141 -12.03 -7.81 -2.59
N TYR A 142 -12.73 -8.33 -3.59
CA TYR A 142 -12.21 -9.39 -4.46
C TYR A 142 -10.90 -8.97 -5.16
N ARG A 143 -10.82 -7.74 -5.68
CA ARG A 143 -9.61 -7.21 -6.31
C ARG A 143 -8.45 -7.05 -5.32
N LEU A 144 -8.71 -6.64 -4.08
CA LEU A 144 -7.70 -6.60 -3.02
C LEU A 144 -7.18 -8.01 -2.70
N ILE A 145 -8.07 -8.99 -2.54
CA ILE A 145 -7.69 -10.39 -2.27
C ILE A 145 -6.90 -10.97 -3.46
N LYS A 146 -7.35 -10.73 -4.70
CA LYS A 146 -6.64 -11.17 -5.92
C LYS A 146 -5.28 -10.48 -6.04
N TYR A 147 -5.19 -9.20 -5.70
CA TYR A 147 -3.92 -8.49 -5.63
C TYR A 147 -3.01 -9.13 -4.60
N LEU A 148 -3.48 -9.47 -3.39
CA LEU A 148 -2.66 -10.07 -2.32
C LEU A 148 -2.38 -11.57 -2.49
N ARG A 149 -2.84 -12.22 -3.56
CA ARG A 149 -2.54 -13.63 -3.91
C ARG A 149 -1.31 -13.74 -4.82
#